data_AF-A0A2K4K0P9-F1
#
_entry.id   AF-A0A2K4K0P9-F1
#
_cell.length_a   1.000
_cell.length_b   1.000
_cell.length_c   1.000
_cell.angle_alpha   90.00
_cell.angle_beta   90.00
_cell.angle_gamma   90.00
#
_symmetry.space_group_name_H-M   'P 1'
#
loop_
_entity.id
_entity.type
_entity.pdbx_description
1 polymer ?
#
loop_
_entity_poly.entity_id
_entity_poly.type
_entity_poly.pdbx_seq_one_letter_code
_entity_poly.pdbx_strand_id
1 'polypeptide(L)' 'MNVSRPLPDLPQYEEYRHLDPTTAEYDRLTGRNPRYWIDMDDATFKQIVSEMHQRVEDIDTFERPNLMAGYVTYVD' A
#
# COMPACT_ATOMS: atom_id res chain seq x y z
N MET A 1 11.90 10.16 6.52
CA MET A 1 11.08 9.31 5.63
C MET A 1 11.46 7.87 5.92
N ASN A 2 10.50 6.95 6.14
CA ASN A 2 10.82 5.54 6.33
C ASN A 2 11.08 4.89 4.96
N VAL A 3 12.32 4.47 4.72
CA VAL A 3 12.77 3.83 3.46
C VAL A 3 12.82 2.30 3.56
N SER A 4 12.42 1.73 4.70
CA SER A 4 12.48 0.29 4.97
C SER A 4 11.35 -0.51 4.32
N ARG A 5 10.38 0.17 3.68
CA ARG A 5 9.23 -0.44 3.02
C ARG A 5 9.17 0.04 1.58
N PRO A 6 8.70 -0.80 0.64
CA PRO A 6 8.54 -0.38 -0.74
C PRO A 6 7.53 0.77 -0.83
N LEU A 7 7.64 1.54 -1.90
CA LEU A 7 6.68 2.58 -2.26
C LEU A 7 5.27 1.96 -2.37
N PRO A 8 4.23 2.73 -1.99
CA PRO A 8 2.85 2.32 -2.24
C PRO A 8 2.64 1.95 -3.71
N ASP A 9 1.81 0.94 -3.93
CA ASP A 9 1.48 0.50 -5.28
C ASP A 9 0.39 1.39 -5.89
N LEU A 10 0.80 2.49 -6.52
CA LEU A 10 -0.08 3.49 -7.11
C LEU A 10 0.38 3.85 -8.53
N PRO A 11 -0.55 4.20 -9.45
CA PRO A 11 -0.21 4.57 -10.83
C PRO A 11 0.82 5.70 -10.93
N GLN A 12 0.70 6.72 -10.06
CA GLN A 12 1.60 7.87 -10.02
C GLN A 12 3.05 7.53 -9.66
N TYR A 13 3.28 6.35 -9.07
CA TYR A 13 4.62 5.92 -8.69
C TYR A 13 5.24 4.96 -9.67
N GLU A 14 4.50 4.46 -10.67
CA GLU A 14 4.97 3.43 -11.62
C GLU A 14 6.30 3.81 -12.27
N GLU A 15 6.43 5.06 -12.75
CA GLU A 15 7.64 5.55 -13.39
C GLU A 15 8.84 5.66 -12.42
N TYR A 16 8.59 5.79 -11.11
CA TYR A 16 9.63 5.98 -10.10
C TYR A 16 9.98 4.69 -9.34
N ARG A 17 9.21 3.60 -9.46
CA ARG A 17 9.41 2.37 -8.69
C ARG A 17 10.83 1.80 -8.83
N HIS A 18 11.39 1.88 -10.03
CA HIS A 18 12.74 1.39 -10.33
C HIS A 18 13.86 2.26 -9.74
N LEU A 19 13.55 3.51 -9.35
CA LEU A 19 14.51 4.44 -8.74
C LEU A 19 14.62 4.24 -7.22
N ASP A 20 13.63 3.61 -6.59
CA ASP A 20 13.65 3.29 -5.17
C ASP A 20 14.23 1.88 -4.93
N PRO A 21 15.40 1.73 -4.28
CA PRO A 21 16.06 0.43 -4.15
C PRO A 21 15.22 -0.62 -3.42
N THR A 22 14.50 -0.22 -2.38
CA THR A 22 13.63 -1.11 -1.60
C THR A 22 12.47 -1.62 -2.45
N THR A 23 11.87 -0.75 -3.26
CA THR A 23 10.81 -1.10 -4.20
C THR A 23 11.33 -1.97 -5.34
N ALA A 24 12.48 -1.63 -5.92
CA ALA A 24 13.08 -2.39 -7.00
C ALA A 24 13.43 -3.83 -6.58
N GLU A 25 13.97 -4.03 -5.37
CA GLU A 25 14.22 -5.36 -4.84
C GLU A 25 12.92 -6.13 -4.59
N TYR A 26 11.92 -5.48 -3.99
CA TYR A 26 10.62 -6.08 -3.73
C TYR A 26 9.92 -6.51 -5.04
N ASP A 27 9.92 -5.66 -6.06
CA ASP A 27 9.33 -5.94 -7.36
C ASP A 27 10.05 -7.10 -8.07
N ARG A 28 11.39 -7.17 -7.95
CA ARG A 28 12.20 -8.31 -8.45
C ARG A 28 11.85 -9.62 -7.75
N LEU A 29 11.66 -9.61 -6.43
CA LEU A 29 11.33 -10.80 -5.65
C LEU A 29 9.90 -11.29 -5.90
N THR A 30 8.96 -10.37 -6.11
CA THR A 30 7.54 -10.68 -6.36
C THR A 30 7.22 -10.94 -7.82
N GLY A 31 8.13 -10.60 -8.75
CA GLY A 31 7.90 -10.74 -10.18
C GLY A 31 6.86 -9.76 -10.72
N ARG A 32 6.74 -8.58 -10.08
CA ARG A 32 5.78 -7.54 -10.50
C ARG A 32 6.09 -7.08 -11.93
N ASN A 33 5.05 -6.93 -12.76
CA ASN A 33 5.16 -6.31 -14.08
C ASN A 33 5.56 -4.81 -13.93
N PRO A 34 6.66 -4.33 -14.56
CA PRO A 34 7.06 -2.92 -14.54
C PRO A 34 6.11 -1.93 -15.22
N ARG A 35 5.10 -2.43 -15.95
CA ARG A 35 4.06 -1.63 -16.63
C ARG A 35 2.66 -2.00 -16.14
N TYR A 36 2.55 -2.53 -14.92
CA TYR A 36 1.31 -3.06 -14.34
C TYR A 36 0.14 -2.07 -14.48
N TRP A 37 0.36 -0.79 -14.13
CA TRP A 37 -0.68 0.23 -14.23
C TRP A 37 -0.87 0.80 -15.63
N ILE A 38 0.21 0.87 -16.43
CA ILE A 38 0.20 1.53 -17.74
C ILE A 38 -0.53 0.67 -18.78
N ASP A 39 -0.32 -0.65 -18.74
CA ASP A 39 -0.91 -1.57 -19.71
C ASP A 39 -2.29 -2.10 -19.28
N MET A 40 -2.78 -1.67 -18.12
CA MET A 40 -4.08 -2.06 -17.59
C MET A 40 -5.23 -1.35 -18.31
N ASP A 41 -6.28 -2.09 -18.64
CA ASP A 41 -7.48 -1.49 -19.23
C ASP A 41 -8.34 -0.74 -18.18
N ASP A 42 -9.15 0.20 -18.67
CA ASP A 42 -9.96 1.08 -17.82
C ASP A 42 -10.99 0.33 -16.95
N ALA A 43 -11.52 -0.80 -17.42
CA ALA A 43 -12.50 -1.58 -16.64
C ALA A 43 -11.81 -2.28 -15.46
N THR A 44 -10.67 -2.94 -15.71
CA THR A 44 -9.85 -3.54 -14.66
C THR A 44 -9.35 -2.49 -13.66
N PHE A 45 -8.92 -1.33 -14.14
CA PHE A 45 -8.49 -0.22 -13.29
C PHE A 45 -9.60 0.23 -12.34
N LYS A 46 -10.81 0.46 -12.85
CA LYS A 46 -11.98 0.85 -12.04
C LYS A 46 -12.33 -0.20 -10.99
N GLN A 47 -12.24 -1.48 -11.34
CA GLN A 47 -12.48 -2.56 -10.39
C GLN A 47 -11.48 -2.51 -9.24
N ILE A 48 -10.18 -2.42 -9.52
CA ILE A 48 -9.14 -2.38 -8.49
C ILE A 48 -9.31 -1.15 -7.59
N VAL A 49 -9.64 0.01 -8.16
CA VAL A 49 -9.92 1.23 -7.39
C VAL A 49 -11.14 1.04 -6.48
N SER A 50 -12.20 0.40 -6.97
CA SER A 50 -13.39 0.08 -6.15
C SER A 50 -13.03 -0.87 -5.00
N GLU A 51 -12.23 -1.91 -5.26
CA GLU A 51 -11.76 -2.84 -4.23
C GLU A 51 -10.87 -2.14 -3.19
N MET A 52 -10.03 -1.20 -3.62
CA MET A 52 -9.23 -0.36 -2.72
C MET A 52 -10.12 0.46 -1.78
N HIS A 53 -11.20 1.08 -2.29
CA HIS A 53 -12.15 1.82 -1.47
C HIS A 53 -12.91 0.90 -0.52
N GLN A 54 -13.39 -0.25 -0.99
CA GLN A 54 -14.09 -1.22 -0.15
C GLN A 54 -13.22 -1.67 1.02
N ARG A 55 -11.93 -1.96 0.78
CA ARG A 55 -10.99 -2.32 1.86
C ARG A 55 -10.84 -1.23 2.91
N VAL A 56 -11.00 0.05 2.55
CA VAL A 56 -10.95 1.17 3.51
C VAL A 56 -12.26 1.25 4.30
N GLU A 57 -13.40 1.04 3.65
CA GLU A 57 -14.71 0.98 4.30
C GLU A 57 -14.81 -0.20 5.28
N ASP A 58 -14.20 -1.34 4.93
CA ASP A 58 -14.18 -2.56 5.73
C ASP A 58 -13.20 -2.50 6.93
N ILE A 59 -12.41 -1.42 7.06
CA ILE A 59 -11.49 -1.28 8.19
C ILE A 59 -12.29 -1.11 9.47
N ASP A 60 -12.32 -2.17 10.28
CA ASP A 60 -12.75 -2.05 11.67
C ASP A 60 -11.67 -1.31 12.48
N THR A 61 -12.02 -0.12 12.95
CA THR A 61 -11.16 0.68 13.83
C THR A 61 -11.52 0.55 15.30
N PHE A 62 -12.67 -0.03 15.64
CA PHE A 62 -13.13 -0.20 17.01
C PHE A 62 -12.39 -1.32 17.75
N GLU A 63 -12.00 -2.38 17.04
CA GLU A 63 -11.19 -3.47 17.61
C GLU A 63 -9.67 -3.23 17.53
N ARG A 64 -9.23 -2.07 17.01
CA ARG A 64 -7.79 -1.81 16.88
C ARG A 64 -7.14 -1.78 18.27
N PRO A 65 -6.09 -2.59 18.50
CA PRO A 65 -5.42 -2.60 19.79
C PRO A 65 -4.80 -1.24 20.05
N ASN A 66 -5.05 -0.71 21.24
CA ASN A 66 -4.41 0.50 21.70
C ASN A 66 -2.92 0.24 21.94
N LEU A 67 -2.09 0.58 20.95
CA LEU A 67 -0.64 0.40 21.03
C LEU A 67 0.00 1.20 22.18
N MET A 68 -0.66 2.26 22.66
CA MET A 68 -0.18 3.07 23.78
C MET A 68 -0.47 2.44 25.14
N ALA A 69 -1.37 1.44 25.23
CA ALA A 69 -1.69 0.77 26.50
C ALA A 69 -0.48 0.11 27.17
N GLY A 70 0.58 -0.23 26.42
CA GLY A 70 1.84 -0.73 26.97
C GLY A 70 2.83 0.35 27.41
N TYR A 71 2.57 1.63 27.11
CA TYR A 71 3.52 2.73 27.29
C TYR A 71 2.99 3.89 28.15
N VAL A 72 1.68 4.00 28.33
CA VAL A 72 1.05 5.08 29.13
C VAL A 72 0.05 4.51 30.12
N THR A 73 -0.07 5.19 31.26
CA THR A 73 -1.11 4.93 32.24
C THR A 73 -2.31 5.81 31.91
N TYR A 74 -3.46 5.20 31.66
CA TYR A 74 -4.72 5.93 31.53
C TYR A 74 -5.25 6.23 32.92
N VAL A 75 -5.56 7.49 33.19
CA VAL A 75 -6.34 7.91 34.37
C VAL A 75 -7.77 8.13 33.92
N ASP A 76 -8.70 7.49 34.63
CA ASP A 76 -10.15 7.56 34.38
C ASP A 76 -10.73 8.96 34.58
#